data_AF-A0A967F591-F1
#
_entry.id   AF-A0A967F591-F1
#
_cell.length_a   1.000
_cell.length_b   1.000
_cell.length_c   1.000
_cell.angle_alpha   90.00
_cell.angle_beta   90.00
_cell.angle_gamma   90.00
#
_symmetry.space_group_name_H-M   'P 1'
#
loop_
_entity.id
_entity.type
_entity.pdbx_description
1 polymer ?
#
loop_
_entity_poly.entity_id
_entity_poly.type
_entity_poly.pdbx_seq_one_letter_code
_entity_poly.pdbx_strand_id
1 'polypeptide(L)'
;MIWFYDAIGSIRDFLELGGNVLYGIMATLFLMWTFILERLWYFYRVHPGEKRRILAAWEARADTTSWYAKRIREQLISQTSIALKRNIMLIKALIAVCPLLGLLGTVTGMVSVFDVMTYSGSGNARAMAAGVS
;
A
#
# COMPACT_ATOMS: atom_id res chain seq x y z
N MET A 1 -28.86 -12.39 -11.42
CA MET A 1 -28.48 -11.05 -11.93
C MET A 1 -28.90 -9.94 -10.96
N ILE A 2 -30.10 -9.99 -10.36
CA ILE A 2 -30.58 -9.01 -9.36
C ILE A 2 -29.67 -8.89 -8.12
N TRP A 3 -29.19 -10.01 -7.57
CA TRP A 3 -28.30 -10.04 -6.40
C TRP A 3 -26.98 -9.26 -6.58
N PHE A 4 -26.44 -9.22 -7.81
CA PHE A 4 -25.23 -8.44 -8.10
C PHE A 4 -25.50 -6.92 -8.09
N TYR A 5 -26.67 -6.50 -8.56
CA TYR A 5 -27.06 -5.09 -8.55
C TYR A 5 -27.30 -4.60 -7.11
N ASP A 6 -27.99 -5.37 -6.28
CA ASP A 6 -28.21 -5.02 -4.86
C ASP A 6 -26.90 -4.97 -4.06
N ALA A 7 -25.99 -5.92 -4.32
CA ALA A 7 -24.67 -5.93 -3.68
C ALA A 7 -23.85 -4.68 -4.05
N ILE A 8 -23.85 -4.30 -5.33
CA ILE A 8 -23.14 -3.09 -5.81
C ILE A 8 -23.77 -1.82 -5.23
N GLY A 9 -25.11 -1.75 -5.14
CA GLY A 9 -25.82 -0.64 -4.50
C GLY A 9 -25.42 -0.48 -3.04
N SER A 10 -25.45 -1.58 -2.27
CA SER A 10 -25.10 -1.57 -0.85
C SER A 10 -23.65 -1.13 -0.60
N ILE A 11 -22.71 -1.55 -1.46
CA ILE A 11 -21.30 -1.13 -1.37
C ILE A 11 -21.16 0.36 -1.66
N ARG A 12 -21.89 0.88 -2.65
CA ARG A 12 -21.87 2.30 -2.98
C ARG A 12 -22.44 3.15 -1.85
N ASP A 13 -23.56 2.74 -1.27
CA ASP A 13 -24.16 3.43 -0.12
C ASP A 13 -23.19 3.45 1.08
N PHE A 14 -22.47 2.36 1.31
CA PHE A 14 -21.39 2.31 2.32
C PHE A 14 -20.22 3.24 1.98
N LEU A 15 -19.80 3.30 0.72
CA LEU A 15 -18.75 4.22 0.26
C LEU A 15 -19.17 5.69 0.41
N GLU A 16 -20.44 6.01 0.17
CA GLU A 16 -21.00 7.34 0.33
C GLU A 16 -21.12 7.73 1.82
N LEU A 17 -21.47 6.78 2.71
CA LEU A 17 -21.48 6.97 4.17
C LEU A 17 -20.09 7.30 4.74
N GLY A 18 -19.04 6.60 4.29
CA GLY A 18 -17.66 6.86 4.73
C GLY A 18 -17.04 8.15 4.18
N GLY A 19 -17.75 8.85 3.30
CA GLY A 19 -17.34 10.14 2.73
C GLY A 19 -15.98 10.11 2.01
N ASN A 20 -15.36 11.28 1.88
CA ASN A 20 -14.11 11.45 1.12
C ASN A 20 -12.93 10.63 1.68
N VAL A 21 -12.92 10.34 2.99
CA VAL A 21 -11.82 9.62 3.64
C VAL A 21 -11.76 8.17 3.17
N LEU A 22 -12.92 7.52 3.02
CA LEU A 22 -13.00 6.13 2.57
C LEU A 22 -12.48 5.94 1.14
N TYR A 23 -12.74 6.90 0.24
CA TYR A 23 -12.11 6.93 -1.08
C TYR A 23 -10.59 7.07 -1.01
N GLY A 24 -10.07 7.89 -0.07
CA GLY A 24 -8.63 8.02 0.19
C GLY A 24 -7.99 6.72 0.70
N ILE A 25 -8.67 6.00 1.58
CA ILE A 25 -8.23 4.68 2.08
C ILE A 25 -8.21 3.67 0.92
N MET A 26 -9.26 3.63 0.10
CA MET A 26 -9.35 2.74 -1.05
C MET A 26 -8.21 2.99 -2.05
N ALA A 27 -7.94 4.25 -2.39
CA ALA A 27 -6.83 4.62 -3.25
C ALA A 27 -5.47 4.23 -2.65
N THR A 28 -5.27 4.45 -1.34
CA THR A 28 -4.05 4.08 -0.63
C THR A 28 -3.83 2.57 -0.64
N LEU A 29 -4.88 1.79 -0.37
CA LEU A 29 -4.85 0.32 -0.42
C LEU A 29 -4.52 -0.17 -1.82
N PHE A 30 -5.18 0.38 -2.85
CA PHE A 30 -4.92 0.01 -4.23
C PHE A 30 -3.47 0.29 -4.65
N LEU A 31 -2.93 1.47 -4.31
CA LEU A 31 -1.53 1.82 -4.58
C LEU A 31 -0.57 0.92 -3.81
N MET A 32 -0.82 0.68 -2.53
CA MET A 32 0.00 -0.19 -1.70
C MET A 32 0.05 -1.62 -2.25
N TRP A 33 -1.10 -2.20 -2.60
CA TRP A 33 -1.17 -3.53 -3.21
C TRP A 33 -0.47 -3.58 -4.56
N THR A 34 -0.61 -2.56 -5.39
CA THR A 34 0.10 -2.47 -6.68
C THR A 34 1.61 -2.54 -6.49
N PHE A 35 2.17 -1.76 -5.55
CA PHE A 35 3.61 -1.81 -5.25
C PHE A 35 4.05 -3.13 -4.62
N ILE A 36 3.23 -3.72 -3.75
CA ILE A 36 3.52 -5.03 -3.14
C ILE A 36 3.57 -6.11 -4.21
N LEU A 37 2.61 -6.13 -5.14
CA LEU A 37 2.54 -7.09 -6.24
C LEU A 37 3.69 -6.89 -7.24
N GLU A 38 4.01 -5.65 -7.62
CA GLU A 38 5.20 -5.34 -8.44
C GLU A 38 6.47 -5.92 -7.78
N ARG A 39 6.60 -5.74 -6.47
CA ARG A 39 7.76 -6.18 -5.70
C ARG A 39 7.83 -7.70 -5.56
N LEU A 40 6.72 -8.37 -5.29
CA LEU A 40 6.61 -9.82 -5.26
C LEU A 40 6.97 -10.40 -6.63
N TRP A 41 6.43 -9.85 -7.71
CA TRP A 41 6.74 -10.27 -9.07
C TRP A 41 8.23 -10.14 -9.38
N TYR A 42 8.84 -9.00 -9.02
CA TYR A 42 10.29 -8.80 -9.19
C TYR A 42 11.10 -9.88 -8.46
N PHE A 43 10.74 -10.20 -7.22
CA PHE A 43 11.46 -11.18 -6.41
C PHE A 43 11.31 -12.61 -6.95
N TYR A 44 10.09 -13.01 -7.32
CA TYR A 44 9.80 -14.36 -7.78
C TYR A 44 10.27 -14.62 -9.22
N ARG A 45 10.23 -13.62 -10.10
CA ARG A 45 10.45 -13.85 -11.54
C ARG A 45 11.66 -13.15 -12.13
N VAL A 46 11.94 -11.91 -11.74
CA VAL A 46 13.00 -11.09 -12.37
C VAL A 46 14.36 -11.34 -11.72
N HIS A 47 14.44 -11.26 -10.39
CA HIS A 47 15.67 -11.43 -9.63
C HIS A 47 16.43 -12.75 -9.89
N PRO A 48 15.79 -13.94 -9.97
CA PRO A 48 16.52 -15.18 -10.26
C PRO A 48 17.17 -15.20 -11.64
N GLY A 49 16.60 -14.51 -12.64
CA GLY A 49 17.22 -14.35 -13.96
C GLY A 49 18.48 -13.48 -13.90
N GLU A 50 18.37 -12.32 -13.24
CA GLU A 50 19.47 -11.37 -13.10
C GLU A 50 20.62 -11.91 -12.26
N LYS A 51 20.31 -12.61 -11.15
CA LYS A 51 21.30 -13.29 -10.32
C LYS A 51 22.14 -14.27 -11.13
N ARG A 52 21.52 -15.09 -11.98
CA ARG A 52 22.22 -16.04 -12.85
C ARG A 52 23.13 -15.33 -13.84
N ARG A 53 22.69 -14.22 -14.45
CA ARG A 53 23.51 -13.41 -15.36
C ARG A 53 24.74 -12.83 -14.66
N ILE A 54 24.58 -12.28 -13.46
CA ILE A 54 25.68 -11.69 -12.68
C ILE A 54 26.68 -12.78 -12.24
N LEU A 55 26.19 -13.94 -11.81
CA LEU A 55 27.03 -15.09 -11.46
C LEU A 55 27.81 -15.60 -12.67
N ALA A 56 27.16 -15.81 -13.81
CA ALA A 56 27.84 -16.25 -15.04
C ALA A 56 28.90 -15.24 -15.50
N ALA A 57 28.60 -13.94 -15.42
CA ALA A 57 29.57 -12.89 -15.73
C ALA A 57 30.75 -12.84 -14.75
N TRP A 58 30.52 -13.20 -13.48
CA TRP A 58 31.58 -13.30 -12.47
C TRP A 58 32.46 -14.53 -12.69
N GLU A 59 31.86 -15.68 -12.99
CA GLU A 59 32.56 -16.95 -13.26
C GLU A 59 33.38 -16.91 -14.56
N ALA A 60 32.94 -16.14 -15.56
CA ALA A 60 33.67 -15.96 -16.81
C ALA A 60 34.96 -15.12 -16.67
N ARG A 61 35.22 -14.50 -15.51
CA ARG A 61 36.42 -13.68 -15.28
C ARG A 61 37.63 -14.54 -14.96
N ALA A 62 38.75 -14.23 -15.60
CA ALA A 62 40.03 -14.88 -15.35
C ALA A 62 40.61 -14.56 -13.96
N ASP A 63 40.30 -13.38 -13.41
CA ASP A 63 40.77 -12.95 -12.10
C ASP A 63 39.58 -12.70 -11.15
N THR A 64 39.49 -13.55 -10.13
CA THR A 64 38.48 -13.50 -9.07
C THR A 64 39.09 -13.28 -7.68
N THR A 65 40.42 -13.28 -7.56
CA THR A 65 41.12 -13.30 -6.26
C THR A 65 41.79 -11.97 -5.92
N SER A 66 42.15 -11.17 -6.93
CA SER A 66 42.80 -9.88 -6.72
C SER A 66 41.93 -8.90 -5.93
N TRP A 67 42.58 -7.89 -5.36
CA TRP A 67 41.89 -6.81 -4.68
C TRP A 67 40.90 -6.09 -5.61
N TYR A 68 41.27 -5.89 -6.87
CA TYR A 68 40.41 -5.27 -7.88
C TYR A 68 39.16 -6.13 -8.16
N ALA A 69 39.32 -7.45 -8.29
CA ALA A 69 38.21 -8.37 -8.44
C ALA A 69 37.23 -8.28 -7.25
N LYS A 70 37.73 -8.26 -6.02
CA LYS A 70 36.91 -8.12 -4.80
C LYS A 70 36.08 -6.83 -4.81
N ARG A 71 36.68 -5.70 -5.20
CA ARG A 71 35.95 -4.41 -5.32
C ARG A 71 34.81 -4.47 -6.33
N ILE A 72 35.00 -5.17 -7.45
CA ILE A 72 33.95 -5.31 -8.46
C ILE A 72 32.82 -6.20 -7.94
N ARG A 73 33.15 -7.26 -7.20
CA ARG A 73 32.12 -8.08 -6.52
C ARG A 73 31.30 -7.23 -5.55
N GLU A 74 31.95 -6.42 -4.71
CA GLU A 74 31.26 -5.51 -3.78
C GLU A 74 30.33 -4.54 -4.53
N GLN A 75 30.81 -3.97 -5.65
CA GLN A 75 29.99 -3.11 -6.50
C GLN A 75 28.76 -3.86 -7.05
N LEU A 76 28.94 -5.06 -7.59
CA LEU A 76 27.82 -5.87 -8.13
C LEU A 76 26.78 -6.20 -7.05
N ILE A 77 27.24 -6.56 -5.84
CA ILE A 77 26.36 -6.80 -4.69
C ILE A 77 25.61 -5.52 -4.31
N SER A 78 26.31 -4.38 -4.25
CA SER A 78 25.72 -3.09 -3.90
C SER A 78 24.64 -2.67 -4.90
N GLN A 79 24.93 -2.73 -6.20
CA GLN A 79 23.96 -2.41 -7.26
C GLN A 79 22.72 -3.32 -7.19
N THR A 80 22.93 -4.62 -7.00
CA THR A 80 21.82 -5.58 -6.86
C THR A 80 20.99 -5.30 -5.60
N SER A 81 21.65 -4.94 -4.49
CA SER A 81 20.99 -4.57 -3.22
C SER A 81 20.14 -3.30 -3.37
N ILE A 82 20.63 -2.30 -4.10
CA ILE A 82 19.88 -1.08 -4.40
C ILE A 82 18.63 -1.41 -5.23
N ALA A 83 18.77 -2.20 -6.30
CA ALA A 83 17.64 -2.65 -7.12
C ALA A 83 16.63 -3.48 -6.30
N LEU A 84 17.11 -4.30 -5.36
CA LEU A 84 16.27 -5.05 -4.43
C LEU A 84 15.52 -4.17 -3.42
N LYS A 85 16.02 -2.96 -3.12
CA LYS A 85 15.39 -2.05 -2.16
C LYS A 85 14.48 -1.00 -2.81
N ARG A 86 14.43 -0.94 -4.14
CA ARG A 86 13.58 -0.01 -4.88
C ARG A 86 12.11 -0.16 -4.46
N ASN A 87 11.44 0.97 -4.23
CA ASN A 87 10.04 1.11 -3.81
C ASN A 87 9.70 0.57 -2.41
N ILE A 88 10.60 -0.12 -1.70
CA ILE A 88 10.35 -0.61 -0.33
C ILE A 88 10.06 0.53 0.64
N MET A 89 10.74 1.67 0.50
CA MET A 89 10.51 2.84 1.36
C MET A 89 9.12 3.43 1.15
N LEU A 90 8.62 3.47 -0.09
CA LEU A 90 7.28 3.94 -0.41
C LEU A 90 6.21 3.01 0.16
N ILE A 91 6.39 1.69 0.03
CA ILE A 91 5.47 0.70 0.63
C ILE A 91 5.39 0.91 2.14
N LYS A 92 6.53 1.09 2.83
CA LYS A 92 6.56 1.36 4.27
C LYS A 92 5.84 2.66 4.63
N ALA A 93 6.01 3.71 3.84
CA ALA A 93 5.31 4.97 4.05
C ALA A 93 3.78 4.79 3.90
N LEU A 94 3.32 4.08 2.86
CA LEU A 94 1.89 3.80 2.66
C LEU A 94 1.28 2.98 3.81
N ILE A 95 2.02 1.98 4.32
CA ILE A 95 1.61 1.19 5.49
C ILE A 95 1.46 2.10 6.72
N ALA A 96 2.37 3.05 6.93
CA ALA A 96 2.32 3.98 8.06
C ALA A 96 1.20 5.02 7.94
N VAL A 97 0.87 5.45 6.71
CA VAL A 97 -0.20 6.43 6.45
C VAL A 97 -1.59 5.81 6.58
N CYS A 98 -1.75 4.52 6.24
CA CYS A 98 -3.04 3.82 6.31
C CYS A 98 -3.79 3.95 7.65
N PRO A 99 -3.18 3.69 8.83
CA PRO A 99 -3.88 3.87 10.11
C PRO A 99 -4.20 5.33 10.42
N LEU A 100 -3.40 6.29 9.94
CA LEU A 100 -3.66 7.72 10.12
C LEU A 100 -4.90 8.15 9.33
N LEU A 101 -5.09 7.64 8.11
CA LEU A 101 -6.31 7.86 7.32
C LEU A 101 -7.55 7.24 7.99
N GLY A 102 -7.41 6.05 8.60
CA GLY A 102 -8.48 5.44 9.37
C GLY A 102 -8.89 6.29 10.57
N LEU A 103 -7.91 6.81 11.32
CA LEU A 103 -8.17 7.71 12.44
C LEU A 103 -8.78 9.05 11.99
N LEU A 104 -8.35 9.58 10.84
CA LEU A 104 -9.01 10.75 10.25
C LEU A 104 -10.49 10.47 9.99
N GLY A 105 -10.82 9.28 9.46
CA GLY A 105 -12.19 8.85 9.19
C GLY A 105 -13.05 8.84 10.45
N THR A 106 -12.55 8.26 11.55
CA THR A 106 -13.30 8.21 12.82
C THR A 106 -13.51 9.61 13.41
N VAL A 107 -12.52 10.50 13.32
CA VAL A 107 -12.66 11.90 13.75
C VAL A 107 -13.69 12.64 12.90
N THR A 108 -13.66 12.49 11.57
CA THR A 108 -14.65 13.13 10.69
C THR A 108 -16.07 12.60 10.90
N GLY A 109 -16.23 11.31 11.20
CA GLY A 109 -17.52 10.72 11.58
C GLY A 109 -18.03 11.33 12.89
N MET A 110 -17.17 11.43 13.90
CA MET A 110 -17.52 12.04 15.18
C MET A 110 -17.91 13.53 15.05
N VAL A 111 -17.25 14.29 14.17
CA VAL A 111 -17.64 15.69 13.87
C VAL A 111 -19.06 15.73 13.28
N SER A 112 -19.37 14.85 12.33
CA SER A 112 -20.70 14.77 11.72
C SER A 112 -21.81 14.45 12.74
N VAL A 113 -21.48 13.63 13.75
CA VAL A 113 -22.38 13.31 14.86
C VAL A 113 -22.68 14.53 15.74
N PHE A 114 -21.67 15.37 16.01
CA PHE A 114 -21.88 16.62 16.74
C PHE A 114 -22.74 17.61 15.95
N ASP A 115 -22.54 17.72 14.63
CA ASP A 115 -23.36 18.57 13.77
C ASP A 115 -24.84 18.16 13.84
N VAL A 116 -25.13 16.85 13.77
CA VAL A 116 -26.50 16.31 13.92
C VAL A 116 -27.09 16.66 15.29
N MET A 117 -26.30 16.57 16.37
CA MET A 117 -26.77 16.92 17.72
C MET A 117 -27.12 18.40 17.85
N THR A 118 -26.32 19.29 17.27
CA THR A 118 -26.58 20.74 17.31
C THR A 118 -27.83 21.13 16.52
N TYR A 119 -28.07 20.48 15.38
CA TYR A 119 -29.21 20.80 14.51
C TYR A 119 -30.53 20.12 14.94
N SER A 120 -30.47 18.86 15.38
CA SER A 120 -31.65 18.03 15.67
C SER A 120 -31.94 17.83 17.17
N GLY A 121 -31.06 18.34 18.04
CA GLY A 121 -31.07 18.03 19.49
C GLY A 121 -30.60 16.61 19.79
N SER A 122 -30.40 16.29 21.08
CA SER A 122 -29.92 14.97 21.53
C SER A 122 -30.93 13.82 21.38
N GLY A 123 -32.14 14.09 20.86
CA GLY A 123 -33.22 13.11 20.77
C GLY A 123 -33.16 12.17 19.56
N ASN A 124 -32.38 12.49 18.51
CA ASN A 124 -32.32 11.68 17.29
C ASN A 124 -31.16 10.67 17.30
N ALA A 125 -31.27 9.65 18.14
CA ALA A 125 -30.26 8.60 18.30
C ALA A 125 -29.93 7.84 16.98
N ARG A 126 -30.88 7.77 16.04
CA ARG A 126 -30.69 7.08 14.76
C ARG A 126 -29.76 7.85 13.82
N ALA A 127 -29.92 9.17 13.75
CA ALA A 127 -29.04 10.02 12.95
C ALA A 127 -27.62 10.11 13.57
N MET A 128 -27.51 10.02 14.90
CA MET A 128 -26.21 9.94 15.58
C MET A 128 -25.49 8.59 15.35
N ALA A 129 -26.23 7.48 15.33
CA ALA A 129 -25.65 6.15 15.06
C ALA A 129 -25.07 6.01 13.65
N ALA A 130 -25.62 6.74 12.67
CA ALA A 130 -25.14 6.70 11.29
C ALA A 130 -23.72 7.30 11.11
N GLY A 131 -23.27 8.20 12.00
CA GLY A 131 -21.92 8.79 11.92
C GLY A 131 -20.83 8.03 12.68
N VAL A 132 -21.19 6.92 13.35
CA VAL A 132 -20.26 6.09 14.15
C VAL A 132 -20.07 4.68 13.57
N SER A 133 -20.88 4.29 12.57
CA SER A 133 -20.87 2.94 11.95
C SER A 133 -19.96 2.82 10.74
#